data_AF-A0A9N8EUZ7-F1
#
_entry.id   AF-A0A9N8EUZ7-F1
#
_cell.length_a   1.000
_cell.length_b   1.000
_cell.length_c   1.000
_cell.angle_alpha   90.00
_cell.angle_beta   90.00
_cell.angle_gamma   90.00
#
_symmetry.space_group_name_H-M   'P 1'
#
loop_
_entity.id
_entity.type
_entity.pdbx_description
1 polymer ?
#
loop_
_entity_poly.entity_id
_entity_poly.type
_entity_poly.pdbx_seq_one_letter_code
_entity_poly.pdbx_strand_id
1 'polypeptide(L)'
;MRMKRGVTPACWVLVCWAVFLLISVPCDAFVLPSGVKIPSSKWQSSDPIIGPFRISSFAGERATSHPTTTCQLFFKETTEGLGLAQRGRQRRRGSQAIIPSWVLDALRGRDVTLPFQFALSRNDDDLDRSLVSVRLLTFEDLSIIVPMCITEFGGNMGEGSVDYLLGNAPWDKPSQLSQFLREWFENATLPAYIYWTFWFKIVARNPQDHSLLVATLQQQQSLSESTYNNNSIQNKELSLVDTIISTSTDEKETIVGMVELSKQPPDPHRNPSAYPLPLWYKQAYCLVHNLPPINGWITNLLVDPAFRSQGYSKLLMAAAEGTARSWGCTKIHLHCDADTVAGKVPQRLYQNLGYEMVEDPNAPFAWMGTELSNKIYMIQGVALLYMRKELDG
;
A
#
# COMPACT_ATOMS: atom_id res chain seq x y z
N MET A 1 29.62 -10.17 -26.19
CA MET A 1 30.67 -10.25 -25.15
C MET A 1 29.98 -10.37 -23.79
N ARG A 2 30.18 -11.50 -23.10
CA ARG A 2 29.54 -11.86 -21.81
C ARG A 2 30.20 -11.07 -20.67
N MET A 3 29.40 -10.35 -19.87
CA MET A 3 29.75 -9.82 -18.54
C MET A 3 28.43 -9.51 -17.81
N LYS A 4 28.25 -9.65 -16.50
CA LYS A 4 28.85 -10.45 -15.41
C LYS A 4 27.76 -10.39 -14.32
N ARG A 5 27.23 -11.54 -13.86
CA ARG A 5 26.34 -11.61 -12.69
C ARG A 5 27.18 -11.25 -11.45
N GLY A 6 26.70 -10.32 -10.64
CA GLY A 6 27.48 -9.76 -9.54
C GLY A 6 26.67 -9.46 -8.30
N VAL A 7 25.94 -10.45 -7.78
CA VAL A 7 25.69 -10.62 -6.34
C VAL A 7 25.66 -12.13 -6.07
N THR A 8 26.50 -12.61 -5.14
CA THR A 8 26.56 -14.03 -4.79
C THR A 8 25.49 -14.38 -3.74
N PRO A 9 24.95 -15.62 -3.74
CA PRO A 9 23.95 -16.07 -2.76
C PRO A 9 24.35 -15.91 -1.28
N ALA A 10 25.66 -15.81 -1.00
CA ALA A 10 26.19 -15.63 0.36
C ALA A 10 25.80 -14.29 1.00
N CYS A 11 25.63 -13.22 0.22
CA CYS A 11 25.20 -11.92 0.77
C CYS A 11 23.76 -11.95 1.30
N TRP A 12 22.89 -12.78 0.73
CA TRP A 12 21.49 -12.87 1.14
C TRP A 12 21.28 -13.74 2.38
N VAL A 13 22.11 -14.78 2.58
CA VAL A 13 22.11 -15.58 3.82
C VAL A 13 22.47 -14.73 5.04
N LEU A 14 23.39 -13.77 4.89
CA LEU A 14 23.77 -12.82 5.95
C LEU A 14 22.63 -11.83 6.28
N VAL A 15 21.87 -11.37 5.29
CA VAL A 15 20.69 -10.51 5.51
C VAL A 15 19.60 -11.27 6.27
N CYS A 16 19.33 -12.53 5.91
CA CYS A 16 18.37 -13.37 6.63
C CYS A 16 18.83 -13.70 8.05
N TRP A 17 20.13 -13.97 8.28
CA TRP A 17 20.67 -14.16 9.63
C TRP A 17 20.61 -12.88 10.47
N ALA A 18 20.86 -11.71 9.89
CA ALA A 18 20.75 -10.43 10.57
C ALA A 18 19.29 -10.11 10.94
N VAL A 19 18.33 -10.41 10.06
CA VAL A 19 16.89 -10.26 10.34
C VAL A 19 16.45 -11.25 11.43
N PHE A 20 16.91 -12.50 11.40
CA PHE A 20 16.59 -13.50 12.42
C PHE A 20 17.19 -13.14 13.79
N LEU A 21 18.42 -12.60 13.81
CA LEU A 21 19.05 -12.06 15.02
C LEU A 21 18.33 -10.82 15.55
N LEU A 22 17.89 -9.90 14.68
CA LEU A 22 17.13 -8.70 15.08
C LEU A 22 15.74 -9.02 15.63
N ILE A 23 15.09 -10.09 15.16
CA ILE A 23 13.80 -10.56 15.68
C ILE A 23 13.96 -11.28 17.04
N SER A 24 15.15 -11.81 17.35
CA SER A 24 15.41 -12.59 18.56
C SER A 24 15.91 -11.78 19.76
N VAL A 25 16.17 -10.47 19.60
CA VAL A 25 16.57 -9.60 20.71
C VAL A 25 15.32 -8.95 21.33
N PRO A 26 15.03 -9.15 22.63
CA PRO A 26 13.91 -8.49 23.29
C PRO A 26 14.07 -6.97 23.25
N CYS A 27 12.98 -6.26 22.93
CA CYS A 27 12.94 -4.80 22.73
C CYS A 27 13.43 -3.95 23.93
N ASP A 28 13.57 -4.53 25.11
CA ASP A 28 13.90 -3.81 26.34
C ASP A 28 15.41 -3.56 26.54
N ALA A 29 16.28 -3.99 25.61
CA ALA A 29 17.73 -3.95 25.80
C ALA A 29 18.45 -2.68 25.28
N PHE A 30 17.75 -1.67 24.74
CA PHE A 30 18.38 -0.45 24.23
C PHE A 30 17.88 0.81 24.95
N VAL A 31 18.45 1.07 26.12
CA VAL A 31 18.47 2.42 26.70
C VAL A 31 19.75 3.10 26.21
N LEU A 32 19.62 4.08 25.31
CA LEU A 32 20.75 4.93 24.94
C LEU A 32 21.19 5.75 26.15
N PRO A 33 22.49 5.85 26.46
CA PRO A 33 22.97 6.68 27.55
C PRO A 33 22.68 8.16 27.22
N SER A 34 21.89 8.79 28.08
CA SER A 34 21.66 10.24 28.07
C SER A 34 22.99 10.96 28.34
N GLY A 35 23.59 11.57 27.32
CA GLY A 35 24.76 12.44 27.52
C GLY A 35 25.81 12.53 26.41
N VAL A 36 25.64 11.88 25.25
CA VAL A 36 26.64 11.98 24.17
C VAL A 36 26.54 13.34 23.47
N LYS A 37 27.44 14.27 23.84
CA LYS A 37 27.68 15.51 23.09
C LYS A 37 28.53 15.19 21.86
N ILE A 38 27.95 15.34 20.66
CA ILE A 38 28.67 15.23 19.39
C ILE A 38 29.44 16.54 19.16
N PRO A 39 30.76 16.52 18.93
CA PRO A 39 31.53 17.73 18.70
C PRO A 39 31.22 18.31 17.31
N SER A 40 30.78 19.56 17.27
CA SER A 40 30.61 20.35 16.05
C SER A 40 31.97 20.86 15.58
N SER A 41 32.68 20.10 14.75
CA SER A 41 33.86 20.61 14.03
C SER A 41 33.66 20.57 12.52
N LYS A 42 33.66 21.77 11.95
CA LYS A 42 33.85 22.19 10.56
C LYS A 42 34.24 21.07 9.58
N TRP A 43 33.32 20.72 8.70
CA TRP A 43 33.64 20.12 7.41
C TRP A 43 33.65 21.24 6.36
N GLN A 44 34.85 21.60 5.90
CA GLN A 44 35.03 22.45 4.71
C GLN A 44 34.83 21.57 3.47
N SER A 45 33.87 21.94 2.63
CA SER A 45 33.66 21.33 1.32
C SER A 45 34.78 21.75 0.37
N SER A 46 35.49 20.77 -0.20
CA SER A 46 36.33 20.98 -1.37
C SER A 46 35.47 21.01 -2.63
N ASP A 47 35.65 22.04 -3.46
CA ASP A 47 34.97 22.22 -4.76
C ASP A 47 35.25 21.07 -5.74
N PRO A 48 34.28 20.69 -6.60
CA PRO A 48 34.52 19.71 -7.65
C PRO A 48 35.16 20.35 -8.89
N ILE A 49 36.31 19.80 -9.29
CA ILE A 49 36.98 20.07 -10.56
C ILE A 49 36.18 19.38 -11.68
N ILE A 50 35.52 20.15 -12.55
CA ILE A 50 34.84 19.65 -13.74
C ILE A 50 35.76 19.82 -14.95
N GLY A 51 36.22 18.71 -15.54
CA GLY A 51 36.84 18.66 -16.87
C GLY A 51 35.81 18.24 -17.93
N PRO A 52 35.93 18.67 -19.20
CA PRO A 52 34.92 18.42 -20.22
C PRO A 52 35.06 17.02 -20.82
N PHE A 53 33.99 16.22 -20.75
CA PHE A 53 33.88 14.96 -21.46
C PHE A 53 33.32 15.17 -22.89
N ARG A 54 34.07 14.71 -23.90
CA ARG A 54 33.64 14.60 -25.30
C ARG A 54 32.81 13.32 -25.47
N ILE A 55 31.61 13.43 -26.02
CA ILE A 55 30.78 12.29 -26.41
C ILE A 55 30.94 12.07 -27.92
N SER A 56 31.48 10.91 -28.31
CA SER A 56 31.45 10.41 -29.69
C SER A 56 30.16 9.62 -29.91
N SER A 57 29.41 9.98 -30.96
CA SER A 57 28.20 9.31 -31.41
C SER A 57 28.52 7.95 -32.06
N PHE A 58 27.92 6.88 -31.56
CA PHE A 58 27.78 5.61 -32.26
C PHE A 58 26.30 5.29 -32.45
N ALA A 59 25.88 5.15 -33.70
CA ALA A 59 24.57 4.64 -34.09
C ALA A 59 24.62 3.11 -34.10
N GLY A 60 23.72 2.48 -33.34
CA GLY A 60 23.56 1.03 -33.27
C GLY A 60 22.12 0.67 -32.88
N GLU A 61 21.59 -0.34 -33.54
CA GLU A 61 20.18 -0.77 -33.63
C GLU A 61 19.44 -0.91 -32.29
N ARG A 62 18.21 -0.39 -32.23
CA ARG A 62 17.26 -0.56 -31.12
C ARG A 62 16.53 -1.90 -31.23
N ALA A 63 16.95 -2.87 -30.44
CA ALA A 63 16.04 -3.88 -29.91
C ALA A 63 15.45 -3.35 -28.59
N THR A 64 14.15 -3.04 -28.57
CA THR A 64 13.43 -2.58 -27.38
C THR A 64 13.08 -3.78 -26.48
N SER A 65 14.02 -4.24 -25.67
CA SER A 65 13.71 -5.01 -24.47
C SER A 65 14.01 -4.14 -23.25
N HIS A 66 12.95 -3.58 -22.66
CA HIS A 66 13.05 -2.91 -21.38
C HIS A 66 13.40 -3.95 -20.31
N PRO A 67 14.41 -3.72 -19.44
CA PRO A 67 14.70 -4.60 -18.33
C PRO A 67 13.55 -4.51 -17.31
N THR A 68 12.61 -5.46 -17.39
CA THR A 68 11.58 -5.73 -16.39
C THR A 68 12.19 -6.48 -15.21
N THR A 69 12.91 -5.78 -14.33
CA THR A 69 13.25 -6.34 -13.01
C THR A 69 13.62 -5.22 -12.05
N THR A 70 12.61 -4.62 -11.43
CA THR A 70 12.67 -4.12 -10.05
C THR A 70 11.23 -3.86 -9.60
N CYS A 71 10.77 -4.62 -8.61
CA CYS A 71 9.42 -4.54 -8.03
C CYS A 71 9.15 -3.16 -7.46
N GLN A 72 8.63 -2.26 -8.28
CA GLN A 72 7.85 -1.11 -7.83
C GLN A 72 6.39 -1.39 -8.17
N LEU A 73 5.56 -1.49 -7.13
CA LEU A 73 4.11 -1.75 -7.19
C LEU A 73 3.33 -0.55 -7.73
N PHE A 74 3.86 0.17 -8.71
CA PHE A 74 3.26 1.45 -9.13
C PHE A 74 2.93 1.41 -10.61
N PHE A 75 1.64 1.09 -10.80
CA PHE A 75 0.76 1.35 -11.95
C PHE A 75 1.10 0.63 -13.27
N LYS A 76 0.21 -0.29 -13.64
CA LYS A 76 0.05 -0.72 -15.03
C LYS A 76 -0.64 0.42 -15.80
N GLU A 77 -0.26 0.62 -17.05
CA GLU A 77 -0.99 1.49 -17.97
C GLU A 77 -2.46 1.03 -18.01
N THR A 78 -3.33 1.82 -17.39
CA THR A 78 -4.73 1.44 -17.21
C THR A 78 -5.45 1.76 -18.52
N THR A 79 -5.87 0.71 -19.24
CA THR A 79 -6.68 0.84 -20.47
C THR A 79 -8.08 1.43 -20.22
N GLU A 80 -8.42 1.73 -18.95
CA GLU A 80 -9.66 2.38 -18.54
C GLU A 80 -9.91 3.69 -19.31
N GLY A 81 -8.86 4.47 -19.62
CA GLY A 81 -8.99 5.72 -20.36
C GLY A 81 -9.47 5.53 -21.82
N LEU A 82 -9.11 4.42 -22.46
CA LEU A 82 -9.40 4.18 -23.88
C LEU A 82 -10.75 3.48 -24.09
N GLY A 83 -11.20 2.66 -23.13
CA GLY A 83 -12.48 1.94 -23.21
C GLY A 83 -13.72 2.78 -22.89
N LEU A 84 -13.57 3.94 -22.24
CA LEU A 84 -14.70 4.80 -21.83
C LEU A 84 -15.41 5.48 -23.01
N ALA A 85 -14.74 5.66 -24.15
CA ALA A 85 -15.34 6.33 -25.31
C ALA A 85 -16.36 5.45 -26.07
N GLN A 86 -16.29 4.11 -25.97
CA GLN A 86 -17.14 3.21 -26.76
C GLN A 86 -18.34 2.60 -26.01
N ARG A 87 -18.43 2.74 -24.68
CA ARG A 87 -19.58 2.22 -23.88
C ARG A 87 -20.71 3.25 -23.68
N GLY A 88 -20.76 4.29 -24.51
CA GLY A 88 -21.78 5.33 -24.45
C GLY A 88 -23.13 4.84 -24.97
N ARG A 89 -24.04 4.44 -24.06
CA ARG A 89 -25.43 4.98 -23.97
C ARG A 89 -26.39 4.20 -23.07
N GLN A 90 -26.08 3.01 -22.58
CA GLN A 90 -27.13 2.13 -22.03
C GLN A 90 -26.89 1.48 -20.68
N ARG A 91 -25.99 2.02 -19.85
CA ARG A 91 -26.09 1.77 -18.40
C ARG A 91 -26.83 2.93 -17.77
N ARG A 92 -28.10 2.70 -17.42
CA ARG A 92 -28.82 3.53 -16.43
C ARG A 92 -27.83 3.74 -15.28
N ARG A 93 -27.45 4.99 -15.04
CA ARG A 93 -26.67 5.40 -13.88
C ARG A 93 -27.53 5.14 -12.65
N GLY A 94 -27.63 3.88 -12.22
CA GLY A 94 -28.08 3.59 -10.87
C GLY A 94 -27.13 4.37 -9.98
N SER A 95 -27.69 5.24 -9.13
CA SER A 95 -26.92 6.03 -8.18
C SER A 95 -25.93 5.08 -7.49
N GLN A 96 -24.64 5.28 -7.73
CA GLN A 96 -23.63 4.52 -7.01
C GLN A 96 -23.66 5.07 -5.59
N ALA A 97 -23.65 4.18 -4.60
CA ALA A 97 -23.64 4.63 -3.21
C ALA A 97 -22.38 5.48 -2.98
N ILE A 98 -22.59 6.70 -2.51
CA ILE A 98 -21.52 7.66 -2.24
C ILE A 98 -21.23 7.60 -0.75
N ILE A 99 -19.96 7.45 -0.40
CA ILE A 99 -19.54 7.49 1.00
C ILE A 99 -19.88 8.86 1.59
N PRO A 100 -20.69 8.93 2.68
CA PRO A 100 -21.10 10.20 3.26
C PRO A 100 -19.89 11.03 3.73
N SER A 101 -19.97 12.35 3.59
CA SER A 101 -18.87 13.25 4.00
C SER A 101 -18.54 13.13 5.48
N TRP A 102 -19.55 12.98 6.34
CA TRP A 102 -19.35 12.83 7.79
C TRP A 102 -18.47 11.63 8.15
N VAL A 103 -18.53 10.55 7.36
CA VAL A 103 -17.67 9.37 7.54
C VAL A 103 -16.21 9.73 7.28
N LEU A 104 -15.95 10.48 6.20
CA LEU A 104 -14.60 10.92 5.86
C LEU A 104 -14.05 11.86 6.93
N ASP A 105 -14.88 12.75 7.47
CA ASP A 105 -14.47 13.69 8.51
C ASP A 105 -14.22 12.97 9.84
N ALA A 106 -15.05 12.00 10.21
CA ALA A 106 -14.84 11.16 11.39
C ALA A 106 -13.53 10.36 11.30
N LEU A 107 -13.25 9.75 10.14
CA LEU A 107 -12.02 8.98 9.91
C LEU A 107 -10.76 9.84 9.87
N ARG A 108 -10.86 11.12 9.48
CA ARG A 108 -9.73 12.06 9.51
C ARG A 108 -9.41 12.55 10.92
N GLY A 109 -10.31 12.39 11.88
CA GLY A 109 -10.13 12.84 13.26
C GLY A 109 -8.87 12.25 13.91
N ARG A 110 -8.29 13.00 14.86
CA ARG A 110 -7.12 12.56 15.64
C ARG A 110 -7.41 11.32 16.50
N ASP A 111 -8.66 11.20 16.93
CA ASP A 111 -9.14 10.13 17.81
C ASP A 111 -9.82 9.01 17.01
N VAL A 112 -9.36 8.74 15.78
CA VAL A 112 -9.91 7.66 14.96
C VAL A 112 -9.69 6.32 15.67
N THR A 113 -10.78 5.60 15.89
CA THR A 113 -10.78 4.24 16.44
C THR A 113 -11.08 3.24 15.33
N LEU A 114 -10.26 2.20 15.21
CA LEU A 114 -10.47 1.10 14.27
C LEU A 114 -10.78 -0.19 15.05
N PRO A 115 -11.72 -1.03 14.58
CA PRO A 115 -12.46 -0.92 13.32
C PRO A 115 -13.48 0.24 13.33
N PHE A 116 -13.68 0.89 12.18
CA PHE A 116 -14.69 1.92 11.97
C PHE A 116 -15.75 1.39 11.00
N GLN A 117 -17.01 1.36 11.42
CA GLN A 117 -18.11 0.77 10.65
C GLN A 117 -19.22 1.78 10.38
N PHE A 118 -19.83 1.69 9.20
CA PHE A 118 -20.99 2.50 8.85
C PHE A 118 -21.86 1.77 7.82
N ALA A 119 -23.18 1.99 7.89
CA ALA A 119 -24.10 1.49 6.89
C ALA A 119 -24.04 2.39 5.64
N LEU A 120 -23.83 1.77 4.49
CA LEU A 120 -23.87 2.40 3.18
C LEU A 120 -25.26 2.14 2.58
N SER A 121 -26.11 3.16 2.57
CA SER A 121 -27.41 3.10 1.88
C SER A 121 -27.28 3.56 0.44
N ARG A 122 -27.87 2.82 -0.49
CA ARG A 122 -27.86 3.17 -1.92
C ARG A 122 -28.98 4.13 -2.29
N ASN A 123 -30.12 4.02 -1.63
CA ASN A 123 -31.28 4.92 -1.71
C ASN A 123 -31.95 5.00 -0.34
N ASP A 124 -32.72 6.07 -0.08
CA ASP A 124 -33.43 6.24 1.20
C ASP A 124 -34.46 5.12 1.47
N ASP A 125 -34.99 4.49 0.42
CA ASP A 125 -35.99 3.43 0.51
C ASP A 125 -35.41 2.00 0.45
N ASP A 126 -34.08 1.84 0.33
CA ASP A 126 -33.47 0.51 0.11
C ASP A 126 -33.27 -0.24 1.43
N LEU A 127 -33.86 -1.43 1.53
CA LEU A 127 -33.63 -2.35 2.65
C LEU A 127 -32.25 -3.03 2.56
N ASP A 128 -31.62 -3.02 1.38
CA ASP A 128 -30.29 -3.58 1.16
C ASP A 128 -29.20 -2.65 1.72
N ARG A 129 -29.05 -2.67 3.04
CA ARG A 129 -27.95 -1.99 3.73
C ARG A 129 -26.69 -2.83 3.60
N SER A 130 -25.69 -2.28 2.93
CA SER A 130 -24.34 -2.85 2.98
C SER A 130 -23.59 -2.23 4.15
N LEU A 131 -22.97 -3.04 4.99
CA LEU A 131 -22.09 -2.56 6.06
C LEU A 131 -20.69 -2.39 5.50
N VAL A 132 -20.14 -1.19 5.61
CA VAL A 132 -18.74 -0.92 5.27
C VAL A 132 -17.94 -0.85 6.55
N SER A 133 -16.78 -1.51 6.58
CA SER A 133 -15.84 -1.49 7.69
C SER A 133 -14.45 -1.06 7.22
N VAL A 134 -13.77 -0.21 7.97
CA VAL A 134 -12.34 0.07 7.83
C VAL A 134 -11.65 -0.53 9.05
N ARG A 135 -10.72 -1.47 8.84
CA ARG A 135 -10.03 -2.18 9.91
C ARG A 135 -8.56 -2.42 9.58
N LEU A 136 -7.80 -2.90 10.56
CA LEU A 136 -6.44 -3.36 10.32
C LEU A 136 -6.47 -4.63 9.46
N LEU A 137 -5.49 -4.75 8.56
CA LEU A 137 -5.25 -5.94 7.76
C LEU A 137 -4.79 -7.10 8.67
N THR A 138 -5.38 -8.26 8.45
CA THR A 138 -5.16 -9.53 9.17
C THR A 138 -4.41 -10.53 8.28
N PHE A 139 -4.03 -11.69 8.84
CA PHE A 139 -3.33 -12.71 8.05
C PHE A 139 -4.26 -13.36 7.02
N GLU A 140 -5.54 -13.50 7.35
CA GLU A 140 -6.58 -14.08 6.51
C GLU A 140 -6.79 -13.25 5.24
N ASP A 141 -6.73 -11.92 5.38
CA ASP A 141 -6.88 -10.96 4.28
C ASP A 141 -5.80 -11.11 3.20
N LEU A 142 -4.61 -11.65 3.54
CA LEU A 142 -3.51 -11.82 2.58
C LEU A 142 -3.89 -12.73 1.41
N SER A 143 -4.77 -13.71 1.65
CA SER A 143 -5.27 -14.61 0.61
C SER A 143 -6.04 -13.88 -0.49
N ILE A 144 -6.58 -12.69 -0.21
CA ILE A 144 -7.36 -11.86 -1.15
C ILE A 144 -6.50 -10.70 -1.67
N ILE A 145 -5.77 -10.02 -0.78
CA ILE A 145 -4.96 -8.85 -1.12
C ILE A 145 -3.81 -9.20 -2.05
N VAL A 146 -3.12 -10.33 -1.84
CA VAL A 146 -1.98 -10.72 -2.67
C VAL A 146 -2.40 -10.94 -4.14
N PRO A 147 -3.44 -11.76 -4.44
CA PRO A 147 -4.02 -11.82 -5.78
C PRO A 147 -4.40 -10.45 -6.36
N MET A 148 -5.06 -9.60 -5.56
CA MET A 148 -5.45 -8.26 -5.98
C MET A 148 -4.25 -7.42 -6.42
N CYS A 149 -3.14 -7.46 -5.67
CA CYS A 149 -1.89 -6.79 -6.04
C CYS A 149 -1.27 -7.39 -7.32
N ILE A 150 -1.32 -8.71 -7.51
CA ILE A 150 -0.76 -9.34 -8.70
C ILE A 150 -1.58 -8.98 -9.93
N THR A 151 -2.91 -8.97 -9.84
CA THR A 151 -3.78 -8.53 -10.93
C THR A 151 -3.48 -7.09 -11.32
N GLU A 152 -3.24 -6.21 -10.34
CA GLU A 152 -2.95 -4.80 -10.61
C GLU A 152 -1.53 -4.58 -11.15
N PHE A 153 -0.52 -5.22 -10.55
CA PHE A 153 0.90 -4.87 -10.75
C PHE A 153 1.72 -5.93 -11.47
N GLY A 154 1.25 -7.19 -11.54
CA GLY A 154 2.04 -8.32 -12.02
C GLY A 154 2.18 -8.45 -13.53
N GLY A 155 1.53 -7.60 -14.33
CA GLY A 155 1.45 -7.82 -15.78
C GLY A 155 0.72 -9.13 -16.10
N ASN A 156 0.70 -9.55 -17.37
CA ASN A 156 0.08 -10.82 -17.77
C ASN A 156 0.98 -12.00 -17.34
N MET A 157 1.12 -12.26 -16.04
CA MET A 157 1.61 -13.55 -15.58
C MET A 157 0.51 -14.59 -15.86
N GLY A 158 0.86 -15.67 -16.55
CA GLY A 158 -0.10 -16.73 -16.87
C GLY A 158 -0.81 -17.27 -15.61
N GLU A 159 -2.09 -17.62 -15.75
CA GLU A 159 -3.07 -17.98 -14.70
C GLU A 159 -2.71 -19.14 -13.74
N GLY A 160 -1.48 -19.68 -13.73
CA GLY A 160 -1.13 -20.87 -12.94
C GLY A 160 -0.22 -20.65 -11.72
N SER A 161 0.22 -19.42 -11.42
CA SER A 161 1.34 -19.21 -10.49
C SER A 161 0.95 -19.11 -9.01
N VAL A 162 -0.21 -18.53 -8.67
CA VAL A 162 -0.50 -18.10 -7.29
C VAL A 162 -1.00 -19.25 -6.41
N ASP A 163 -2.01 -19.98 -6.88
CA ASP A 163 -2.62 -21.09 -6.13
C ASP A 163 -1.61 -22.22 -5.89
N TYR A 164 -0.70 -22.45 -6.84
CA TYR A 164 0.41 -23.38 -6.68
C TYR A 164 1.35 -22.98 -5.54
N LEU A 165 1.59 -21.68 -5.33
CA LEU A 165 2.51 -21.20 -4.30
C LEU A 165 1.89 -21.18 -2.92
N LEU A 166 0.64 -20.73 -2.81
CA LEU A 166 -0.06 -20.68 -1.53
C LEU A 166 -0.44 -22.10 -1.04
N GLY A 167 -0.79 -23.00 -1.97
CA GLY A 167 -1.17 -24.37 -1.64
C GLY A 167 -0.02 -25.32 -1.31
N ASN A 168 1.20 -25.07 -1.80
CA ASN A 168 2.35 -25.99 -1.62
C ASN A 168 3.39 -25.53 -0.59
N ALA A 169 3.16 -24.42 0.11
CA ALA A 169 4.07 -23.99 1.16
C ALA A 169 4.03 -24.98 2.35
N PRO A 170 5.17 -25.50 2.84
CA PRO A 170 5.21 -26.55 3.87
C PRO A 170 5.08 -25.95 5.27
N TRP A 171 3.95 -25.29 5.55
CA TRP A 171 3.68 -24.61 6.83
C TRP A 171 3.85 -25.54 8.04
N ASP A 172 3.55 -26.82 7.88
CA ASP A 172 3.58 -27.80 8.95
C ASP A 172 4.96 -28.46 9.19
N LYS A 173 5.99 -28.13 8.39
CA LYS A 173 7.30 -28.81 8.43
C LYS A 173 8.48 -27.82 8.45
N PRO A 174 8.88 -27.33 9.64
CA PRO A 174 9.95 -26.33 9.78
C PRO A 174 11.31 -26.79 9.24
N SER A 175 11.61 -28.09 9.25
CA SER A 175 12.87 -28.65 8.74
C SER A 175 12.99 -28.54 7.22
N GLN A 176 11.87 -28.42 6.50
CA GLN A 176 11.85 -28.22 5.05
C GLN A 176 11.86 -26.74 4.66
N LEU A 177 11.68 -25.83 5.65
CA LEU A 177 11.56 -24.40 5.43
C LEU A 177 12.83 -23.81 4.80
N SER A 178 14.03 -24.24 5.18
CA SER A 178 15.27 -23.66 4.61
C SER A 178 15.50 -24.04 3.15
N GLN A 179 15.17 -25.28 2.76
CA GLN A 179 15.29 -25.73 1.37
C GLN A 179 14.17 -25.12 0.52
N PHE A 180 12.93 -25.12 1.03
CA PHE A 180 11.82 -24.40 0.43
C PHE A 180 12.18 -22.94 0.23
N LEU A 181 12.64 -22.22 1.25
CA LEU A 181 13.05 -20.81 1.14
C LEU A 181 14.14 -20.62 0.08
N ARG A 182 15.14 -21.51 -0.05
CA ARG A 182 16.17 -21.38 -1.09
C ARG A 182 15.59 -21.55 -2.50
N GLU A 183 14.88 -22.65 -2.76
CA GLU A 183 14.27 -22.94 -4.07
C GLU A 183 13.21 -21.88 -4.41
N TRP A 184 12.48 -21.43 -3.40
CA TRP A 184 11.51 -20.36 -3.47
C TRP A 184 12.17 -19.01 -3.73
N PHE A 185 13.30 -18.66 -3.11
CA PHE A 185 14.01 -17.40 -3.38
C PHE A 185 14.59 -17.38 -4.79
N GLU A 186 15.11 -18.52 -5.24
CA GLU A 186 15.65 -18.67 -6.61
C GLU A 186 14.54 -18.64 -7.68
N ASN A 187 13.32 -19.02 -7.31
CA ASN A 187 12.13 -19.00 -8.17
C ASN A 187 11.07 -18.00 -7.70
N ALA A 188 11.45 -16.99 -6.89
CA ALA A 188 10.50 -16.18 -6.15
C ALA A 188 9.62 -15.42 -7.13
N THR A 189 8.39 -15.89 -7.27
CA THR A 189 7.43 -15.20 -8.09
C THR A 189 7.01 -13.94 -7.35
N LEU A 190 6.61 -12.92 -8.10
CA LEU A 190 6.04 -11.70 -7.54
C LEU A 190 4.97 -11.96 -6.44
N PRO A 191 4.01 -12.90 -6.58
CA PRO A 191 3.05 -13.26 -5.52
C PRO A 191 3.70 -13.50 -4.17
N ALA A 192 4.78 -14.25 -4.21
CA ALA A 192 5.48 -14.76 -3.07
C ALA A 192 6.20 -13.59 -2.35
N TYR A 193 6.85 -12.71 -3.11
CA TYR A 193 7.45 -11.49 -2.58
C TYR A 193 6.42 -10.55 -1.92
N ILE A 194 5.25 -10.36 -2.55
CA ILE A 194 4.17 -9.53 -2.00
C ILE A 194 3.66 -10.13 -0.69
N TYR A 195 3.39 -11.43 -0.66
CA TYR A 195 2.92 -12.13 0.55
C TYR A 195 3.89 -11.94 1.71
N TRP A 196 5.19 -12.23 1.53
CA TRP A 196 6.16 -12.08 2.62
C TRP A 196 6.33 -10.64 3.06
N THR A 197 6.30 -9.68 2.13
CA THR A 197 6.39 -8.27 2.47
C THR A 197 5.25 -7.87 3.41
N PHE A 198 4.01 -8.25 3.10
CA PHE A 198 2.89 -7.97 4.00
C PHE A 198 2.94 -8.79 5.29
N TRP A 199 3.29 -10.07 5.21
CA TRP A 199 3.45 -10.93 6.38
C TRP A 199 4.45 -10.32 7.38
N PHE A 200 5.63 -9.91 6.92
CA PHE A 200 6.63 -9.24 7.77
C PHE A 200 6.09 -7.93 8.34
N LYS A 201 5.33 -7.14 7.56
CA LYS A 201 4.71 -5.91 8.04
C LYS A 201 3.63 -6.14 9.09
N ILE A 202 2.89 -7.25 9.02
CA ILE A 202 1.90 -7.63 10.05
C ILE A 202 2.62 -8.12 11.31
N VAL A 203 3.63 -8.97 11.18
CA VAL A 203 4.37 -9.57 12.31
C VAL A 203 5.23 -8.54 13.03
N ALA A 204 5.98 -7.72 12.31
CA ALA A 204 6.86 -6.69 12.87
C ALA A 204 6.12 -5.35 13.07
N ARG A 205 4.78 -5.35 13.05
CA ARG A 205 3.97 -4.14 13.17
C ARG A 205 4.18 -3.49 14.52
N ASN A 206 4.75 -2.29 14.54
CA ASN A 206 4.60 -1.39 15.66
C ASN A 206 3.39 -0.46 15.38
N PRO A 207 2.33 -0.52 16.21
CA PRO A 207 1.10 0.24 15.96
C PRO A 207 1.29 1.77 16.01
N GLN A 208 2.46 2.26 16.46
CA GLN A 208 2.79 3.68 16.52
C GLN A 208 3.52 4.20 15.26
N ASP A 209 3.90 3.31 14.33
CA ASP A 209 4.69 3.68 13.16
C ASP A 209 4.36 2.95 11.86
N HIS A 210 3.55 1.90 11.90
CA HIS A 210 3.16 1.15 10.71
C HIS A 210 1.72 0.65 10.82
N SER A 211 0.93 0.85 9.77
CA SER A 211 -0.45 0.38 9.68
C SER A 211 -0.77 -0.05 8.26
N LEU A 212 -1.34 -1.25 8.14
CA LEU A 212 -1.98 -1.75 6.93
C LEU A 212 -3.48 -1.71 7.19
N LEU A 213 -4.20 -0.86 6.47
CA LEU A 213 -5.63 -0.69 6.60
C LEU A 213 -6.34 -1.35 5.43
N VAL A 214 -7.45 -2.01 5.69
CA VAL A 214 -8.36 -2.57 4.68
C VAL A 214 -9.74 -1.97 4.83
N ALA A 215 -10.40 -1.77 3.70
CA ALA A 215 -11.82 -1.49 3.65
C ALA A 215 -12.54 -2.77 3.20
N THR A 216 -13.62 -3.10 3.88
CA THR A 216 -14.44 -4.28 3.60
C THR A 216 -15.90 -3.89 3.46
N LEU A 217 -16.62 -4.69 2.66
CA LEU A 217 -18.04 -4.55 2.39
C LEU A 217 -18.72 -5.87 2.75
N GLN A 218 -19.70 -5.79 3.64
CA GLN A 218 -20.54 -6.90 4.02
C GLN A 218 -21.94 -6.63 3.49
N GLN A 219 -22.39 -7.47 2.56
CA GLN A 219 -23.73 -7.35 1.99
C GLN A 219 -24.67 -8.16 2.87
N GLN A 220 -25.60 -7.50 3.56
CA GLN A 220 -26.69 -8.21 4.22
C GLN A 220 -27.54 -8.84 3.12
N GLN A 221 -27.56 -10.17 3.07
CA GLN A 221 -28.55 -10.85 2.25
C GLN A 221 -29.88 -10.55 2.91
N SER A 222 -30.73 -9.77 2.24
CA SER A 222 -32.15 -9.72 2.59
C SER A 222 -32.59 -11.18 2.62
N LEU A 223 -32.90 -11.68 3.83
CA LEU A 223 -33.53 -12.98 4.03
C LEU A 223 -34.80 -12.91 3.20
N SER A 224 -34.73 -13.38 1.96
CA SER A 224 -35.89 -13.42 1.09
C SER A 224 -36.95 -14.14 1.90
N GLU A 225 -38.10 -13.51 2.10
CA GLU A 225 -39.31 -14.09 2.69
C GLU A 225 -39.85 -15.22 1.80
N SER A 226 -38.97 -16.08 1.27
CA SER A 226 -39.32 -17.29 0.60
C SER A 226 -39.86 -18.26 1.65
N THR A 227 -41.18 -18.28 1.70
CA THR A 227 -41.98 -19.45 2.04
C THR A 227 -42.24 -19.65 3.53
N TYR A 228 -42.78 -18.63 4.21
CA TYR A 228 -43.78 -18.91 5.24
C TYR A 228 -45.09 -19.32 4.53
N ASN A 229 -45.10 -20.53 3.98
CA ASN A 229 -46.33 -21.16 3.52
C ASN A 229 -47.15 -21.47 4.78
N ASN A 230 -48.17 -20.65 5.02
CA ASN A 230 -49.16 -20.77 6.09
C ASN A 230 -49.98 -22.06 6.01
N ASN A 231 -49.39 -23.22 6.31
CA ASN A 231 -50.12 -24.46 6.50
C ASN A 231 -49.42 -25.37 7.54
N SER A 232 -49.50 -25.00 8.82
CA SER A 232 -49.72 -25.93 9.96
C SER A 232 -49.58 -25.20 11.29
N ILE A 233 -50.67 -24.52 11.67
CA ILE A 233 -50.94 -24.18 13.06
C ILE A 233 -51.23 -25.52 13.75
N GLN A 234 -50.27 -26.07 14.48
CA GLN A 234 -50.45 -26.70 15.80
C GLN A 234 -49.17 -27.43 16.25
N ASN A 235 -48.69 -27.05 17.43
CA ASN A 235 -47.75 -27.78 18.30
C ASN A 235 -46.25 -27.65 17.98
N LYS A 236 -45.62 -26.55 18.43
CA LYS A 236 -44.19 -26.52 18.81
C LYS A 236 -43.83 -25.24 19.59
N GLU A 237 -44.39 -25.09 20.78
CA GLU A 237 -43.69 -24.38 21.86
C GLU A 237 -42.52 -25.27 22.33
N LEU A 238 -41.35 -24.70 22.62
CA LEU A 238 -40.07 -25.36 22.97
C LEU A 238 -39.14 -25.75 21.80
N SER A 239 -38.53 -24.73 21.18
CA SER A 239 -37.05 -24.68 20.90
C SER A 239 -36.64 -23.34 20.25
N LEU A 240 -37.36 -22.26 20.57
CA LEU A 240 -37.13 -20.93 19.98
C LEU A 240 -35.83 -20.27 20.47
N VAL A 241 -35.25 -20.76 21.58
CA VAL A 241 -34.02 -20.22 22.16
C VAL A 241 -32.76 -20.83 21.53
N ASP A 242 -32.81 -22.08 21.06
CA ASP A 242 -31.66 -22.74 20.41
C ASP A 242 -31.51 -22.36 18.93
N THR A 243 -32.59 -21.93 18.27
CA THR A 243 -32.56 -21.55 16.84
C THR A 243 -31.95 -20.15 16.61
N ILE A 244 -31.93 -19.28 17.63
CA ILE A 244 -31.44 -17.91 17.50
C ILE A 244 -29.90 -17.82 17.66
N ILE A 245 -29.26 -18.85 18.23
CA ILE A 245 -27.83 -18.78 18.61
C ILE A 245 -26.89 -19.37 17.53
N SER A 246 -27.40 -20.10 16.53
CA SER A 246 -26.54 -20.80 15.56
C SER A 246 -26.71 -20.42 14.09
N THR A 247 -27.54 -19.44 13.74
CA THR A 247 -27.53 -18.88 12.38
C THR A 247 -26.43 -17.82 12.27
N SER A 248 -25.18 -18.24 12.44
CA SER A 248 -24.05 -17.56 11.80
C SER A 248 -24.19 -17.80 10.30
N THR A 249 -25.18 -17.16 9.68
CA THR A 249 -25.19 -17.02 8.23
C THR A 249 -23.85 -16.41 7.88
N ASP A 250 -23.08 -17.16 7.09
CA ASP A 250 -21.72 -16.86 6.65
C ASP A 250 -21.76 -15.57 5.82
N GLU A 251 -21.87 -14.43 6.51
CA GLU A 251 -21.93 -13.12 5.89
C GLU A 251 -20.57 -12.86 5.24
N LYS A 252 -20.51 -13.06 3.94
CA LYS A 252 -19.28 -12.97 3.16
C LYS A 252 -18.75 -11.53 3.16
N GLU A 253 -17.80 -11.27 4.05
CA GLU A 253 -17.02 -10.04 4.04
C GLU A 253 -16.17 -9.99 2.76
N THR A 254 -16.34 -8.93 1.96
CA THR A 254 -15.57 -8.73 0.73
C THR A 254 -14.60 -7.57 0.92
N ILE A 255 -13.30 -7.81 0.73
CA ILE A 255 -12.28 -6.76 0.78
C ILE A 255 -12.38 -5.92 -0.50
N VAL A 256 -12.59 -4.61 -0.35
CA VAL A 256 -12.74 -3.68 -1.48
C VAL A 256 -11.45 -2.92 -1.80
N GLY A 257 -10.52 -2.84 -0.84
CA GLY A 257 -9.23 -2.17 -1.03
C GLY A 257 -8.40 -2.10 0.24
N MET A 258 -7.18 -1.59 0.09
CA MET A 258 -6.23 -1.39 1.18
C MET A 258 -5.41 -0.11 1.03
N VAL A 259 -4.85 0.36 2.14
CA VAL A 259 -3.81 1.39 2.16
C VAL A 259 -2.73 1.04 3.18
N GLU A 260 -1.48 1.28 2.80
CA GLU A 260 -0.32 1.15 3.66
C GLU A 260 0.16 2.52 4.11
N LEU A 261 0.22 2.71 5.42
CA LEU A 261 0.71 3.91 6.08
C LEU A 261 1.91 3.55 6.97
N SER A 262 2.96 4.36 6.95
CA SER A 262 4.08 4.22 7.88
C SER A 262 4.74 5.56 8.22
N LYS A 263 5.41 5.66 9.37
CA LYS A 263 6.33 6.78 9.64
C LYS A 263 7.62 6.57 8.88
N GLN A 264 7.99 7.55 8.05
CA GLN A 264 9.22 7.51 7.26
C GLN A 264 9.94 8.85 7.28
N PRO A 265 11.27 8.86 7.04
CA PRO A 265 11.98 10.06 6.66
C PRO A 265 11.34 10.68 5.39
N PRO A 266 11.02 11.98 5.39
CA PRO A 266 10.39 12.64 4.24
C PRO A 266 11.42 12.99 3.15
N ASP A 267 12.09 11.97 2.62
CA ASP A 267 13.12 12.06 1.58
C ASP A 267 12.49 11.82 0.19
N PRO A 268 12.37 12.85 -0.66
CA PRO A 268 11.69 12.72 -1.94
C PRO A 268 12.52 11.99 -3.01
N HIS A 269 13.79 11.72 -2.75
CA HIS A 269 14.67 11.04 -3.71
C HIS A 269 14.69 9.53 -3.51
N ARG A 270 13.94 9.01 -2.53
CA ARG A 270 13.99 7.59 -2.16
C ARG A 270 12.59 7.07 -1.86
N ASN A 271 12.32 5.86 -2.32
CA ASN A 271 11.18 5.11 -1.81
C ASN A 271 11.48 4.59 -0.40
N PRO A 272 10.47 4.54 0.49
CA PRO A 272 10.59 3.85 1.76
C PRO A 272 11.06 2.41 1.57
N SER A 273 11.76 1.88 2.58
CA SER A 273 12.12 0.47 2.57
C SER A 273 10.86 -0.40 2.59
N ALA A 274 10.87 -1.48 1.80
CA ALA A 274 9.79 -2.48 1.82
C ALA A 274 9.64 -3.14 3.20
N TYR A 275 10.71 -3.15 3.99
CA TYR A 275 10.73 -3.72 5.34
C TYR A 275 10.51 -2.64 6.40
N PRO A 276 9.75 -2.95 7.47
CA PRO A 276 9.58 -2.04 8.61
C PRO A 276 10.92 -1.90 9.34
N LEU A 277 11.55 -0.72 9.22
CA LEU A 277 12.74 -0.38 9.98
C LEU A 277 12.36 0.20 11.35
N PRO A 278 13.15 -0.06 12.42
CA PRO A 278 12.93 0.55 13.73
C PRO A 278 12.90 2.09 13.68
N LEU A 279 12.04 2.70 14.49
CA LEU A 279 11.88 4.16 14.56
C LEU A 279 13.18 4.92 14.83
N TRP A 280 14.00 4.42 15.78
CA TRP A 280 15.27 5.06 16.14
C TRP A 280 16.22 5.14 14.94
N TYR A 281 16.20 4.13 14.05
CA TYR A 281 17.04 4.11 12.85
C TYR A 281 16.57 5.17 11.86
N LYS A 282 15.26 5.28 11.64
CA LYS A 282 14.66 6.30 10.77
C LYS A 282 14.97 7.71 11.29
N GLN A 283 14.90 7.93 12.61
CA GLN A 283 15.26 9.20 13.24
C GLN A 283 16.74 9.53 13.09
N ALA A 284 17.63 8.56 13.33
CA ALA A 284 19.07 8.72 13.13
C ALA A 284 19.39 9.05 11.66
N TYR A 285 18.70 8.41 10.71
CA TYR A 285 18.81 8.72 9.29
C TYR A 285 18.42 10.17 9.00
N CYS A 286 17.30 10.67 9.55
CA CYS A 286 16.94 12.09 9.41
C CYS A 286 18.03 13.03 9.92
N LEU A 287 18.62 12.74 11.08
CA LEU A 287 19.68 13.57 11.67
C LEU A 287 20.95 13.59 10.81
N VAL A 288 21.39 12.42 10.35
CA VAL A 288 22.62 12.29 9.53
C VAL A 288 22.46 12.99 8.17
N HIS A 289 21.27 12.93 7.59
CA HIS A 289 20.98 13.50 6.27
C HIS A 289 20.36 14.91 6.33
N ASN A 290 20.27 15.52 7.51
CA ASN A 290 19.65 16.83 7.73
C ASN A 290 18.23 16.94 7.13
N LEU A 291 17.45 15.86 7.27
CA LEU A 291 16.06 15.81 6.81
C LEU A 291 15.10 16.30 7.91
N PRO A 292 13.89 16.75 7.54
CA PRO A 292 12.84 17.04 8.51
C PRO A 292 12.50 15.80 9.38
N PRO A 293 11.84 16.01 10.53
CA PRO A 293 11.37 14.91 11.37
C PRO A 293 10.50 13.91 10.61
N ILE A 294 10.56 12.65 11.03
CA ILE A 294 9.73 11.57 10.48
C ILE A 294 8.25 11.95 10.49
N ASN A 295 7.56 11.67 9.39
CA ASN A 295 6.15 11.97 9.21
C ASN A 295 5.42 10.80 8.56
N GLY A 296 4.10 10.92 8.40
CA GLY A 296 3.30 9.87 7.77
C GLY A 296 3.67 9.70 6.30
N TRP A 297 3.67 8.47 5.81
CA TRP A 297 3.98 8.13 4.43
C TRP A 297 3.03 7.07 3.91
N ILE A 298 2.33 7.36 2.81
CA ILE A 298 1.50 6.40 2.10
C ILE A 298 2.36 5.69 1.06
N THR A 299 2.61 4.40 1.29
CA THR A 299 3.42 3.60 0.37
C THR A 299 2.54 2.98 -0.71
N ASN A 300 1.43 2.34 -0.33
CA ASN A 300 0.58 1.61 -1.25
C ASN A 300 -0.88 2.01 -1.03
N LEU A 301 -1.62 2.23 -2.12
CA LEU A 301 -3.06 2.40 -2.12
C LEU A 301 -3.63 1.55 -3.24
N LEU A 302 -4.53 0.64 -2.91
CA LEU A 302 -5.13 -0.28 -3.85
C LEU A 302 -6.63 -0.36 -3.62
N VAL A 303 -7.41 -0.27 -4.70
CA VAL A 303 -8.85 -0.52 -4.69
C VAL A 303 -9.15 -1.48 -5.82
N ASP A 304 -9.90 -2.53 -5.49
CA ASP A 304 -10.35 -3.52 -6.44
C ASP A 304 -11.10 -2.83 -7.61
N PRO A 305 -10.78 -3.17 -8.88
CA PRO A 305 -11.41 -2.56 -10.04
C PRO A 305 -12.95 -2.51 -10.01
N ALA A 306 -13.61 -3.52 -9.43
CA ALA A 306 -15.07 -3.57 -9.32
C ALA A 306 -15.64 -2.49 -8.38
N PHE A 307 -14.82 -2.00 -7.45
CA PHE A 307 -15.21 -1.03 -6.41
C PHE A 307 -14.65 0.39 -6.66
N ARG A 308 -13.92 0.60 -7.76
CA ARG A 308 -13.40 1.94 -8.13
C ARG A 308 -14.52 2.94 -8.40
N SER A 309 -14.18 4.21 -8.26
CA SER A 309 -15.10 5.35 -8.43
C SER A 309 -16.27 5.42 -7.45
N GLN A 310 -16.30 4.57 -6.41
CA GLN A 310 -17.33 4.57 -5.35
C GLN A 310 -16.87 5.29 -4.07
N GLY A 311 -15.69 5.91 -4.08
CA GLY A 311 -15.16 6.69 -2.96
C GLY A 311 -14.28 5.92 -1.98
N TYR A 312 -14.11 4.59 -2.12
CA TYR A 312 -13.29 3.79 -1.20
C TYR A 312 -11.83 4.26 -1.09
N SER A 313 -11.24 4.80 -2.17
CA SER A 313 -9.90 5.42 -2.08
C SER A 313 -9.89 6.62 -1.13
N LYS A 314 -10.94 7.45 -1.14
CA LYS A 314 -11.07 8.59 -0.21
C LYS A 314 -11.27 8.11 1.23
N LEU A 315 -12.05 7.04 1.42
CA LEU A 315 -12.26 6.40 2.72
C LEU A 315 -10.95 5.89 3.33
N LEU A 316 -10.18 5.12 2.56
CA LEU A 316 -8.88 4.59 2.97
C LEU A 316 -7.90 5.73 3.28
N MET A 317 -7.82 6.75 2.42
CA MET A 317 -6.96 7.91 2.66
C MET A 317 -7.39 8.71 3.90
N ALA A 318 -8.69 8.89 4.14
CA ALA A 318 -9.19 9.54 5.35
C ALA A 318 -8.77 8.78 6.61
N ALA A 319 -8.93 7.45 6.62
CA ALA A 319 -8.50 6.61 7.73
C ALA A 319 -6.98 6.65 7.96
N ALA A 320 -6.20 6.67 6.88
CA ALA A 320 -4.74 6.80 6.97
C ALA A 320 -4.33 8.18 7.50
N GLU A 321 -5.00 9.26 7.10
CA GLU A 321 -4.77 10.60 7.64
C GLU A 321 -5.08 10.69 9.15
N GLY A 322 -6.22 10.16 9.60
CA GLY A 322 -6.54 10.09 11.03
C GLY A 322 -5.55 9.24 11.83
N THR A 323 -5.13 8.10 11.27
CA THR A 323 -4.10 7.24 11.88
C THR A 323 -2.75 7.95 11.98
N ALA A 324 -2.36 8.71 10.95
CA ALA A 324 -1.14 9.50 10.99
C ALA A 324 -1.21 10.61 12.07
N ARG A 325 -2.36 11.27 12.22
CA ARG A 325 -2.59 12.26 13.28
C ARG A 325 -2.52 11.65 14.69
N SER A 326 -3.10 10.47 14.89
CA SER A 326 -3.06 9.77 16.18
C SER A 326 -1.62 9.39 16.56
N TRP A 327 -0.75 9.18 15.57
CA TRP A 327 0.68 8.98 15.77
C TRP A 327 1.49 10.26 16.03
N GLY A 328 0.86 11.44 15.99
CA GLY A 328 1.50 12.73 16.13
C GLY A 328 2.21 13.24 14.87
N CYS A 329 1.90 12.68 13.70
CA CYS A 329 2.40 13.25 12.43
C CYS A 329 1.65 14.54 12.10
N THR A 330 2.40 15.56 11.70
CA THR A 330 1.86 16.85 11.25
C THR A 330 1.72 16.91 9.74
N LYS A 331 2.37 15.99 9.02
CA LYS A 331 2.35 15.88 7.57
C LYS A 331 2.21 14.45 7.12
N ILE A 332 1.67 14.30 5.91
CA ILE A 332 1.64 13.02 5.20
C ILE A 332 2.20 13.19 3.79
N HIS A 333 3.00 12.21 3.38
CA HIS A 333 3.79 12.23 2.16
C HIS A 333 3.46 11.01 1.30
N LEU A 334 3.63 11.13 -0.01
CA LEU A 334 3.54 10.00 -0.93
C LEU A 334 4.28 10.29 -2.24
N HIS A 335 4.56 9.20 -2.97
CA HIS A 335 4.88 9.28 -4.39
C HIS A 335 3.67 8.90 -5.22
N CYS A 336 3.48 9.62 -6.32
CA CYS A 336 2.51 9.30 -7.36
C CYS A 336 3.23 9.18 -8.69
N ASP A 337 2.76 8.31 -9.59
CA ASP A 337 3.30 8.22 -10.94
C ASP A 337 3.18 9.57 -11.66
N ALA A 338 4.26 10.03 -12.30
CA ALA A 338 4.29 11.26 -13.08
C ALA A 338 3.73 11.08 -14.50
N ASP A 339 3.42 9.85 -14.92
CA ASP A 339 2.82 9.57 -16.21
C ASP A 339 1.50 10.34 -16.42
N THR A 340 1.40 11.01 -17.57
CA THR A 340 0.27 11.92 -17.87
C THR A 340 -1.03 11.19 -18.23
N VAL A 341 -0.97 9.87 -18.45
CA VAL A 341 -2.10 9.01 -18.80
C VAL A 341 -2.47 8.13 -17.61
N ALA A 342 -1.58 7.23 -17.19
CA ALA A 342 -1.82 6.28 -16.10
C ALA A 342 -1.82 6.97 -14.72
N GLY A 343 -0.89 7.90 -14.49
CA GLY A 343 -0.77 8.65 -13.23
C GLY A 343 -1.86 9.70 -13.03
N LYS A 344 -2.61 10.08 -14.08
CA LYS A 344 -3.58 11.18 -14.03
C LYS A 344 -4.72 10.96 -13.04
N VAL A 345 -5.21 9.73 -12.92
CA VAL A 345 -6.30 9.39 -11.99
C VAL A 345 -5.86 9.52 -10.52
N PRO A 346 -4.77 8.87 -10.06
CA PRO A 346 -4.29 9.05 -8.70
C PRO A 346 -3.82 10.48 -8.42
N GLN A 347 -3.16 11.17 -9.37
CA GLN A 347 -2.80 12.59 -9.21
C GLN A 347 -4.02 13.46 -8.87
N ARG A 348 -5.11 13.33 -9.62
CA ARG A 348 -6.37 14.06 -9.36
C ARG A 348 -6.99 13.67 -8.03
N LEU A 349 -6.95 12.38 -7.66
CA LEU A 349 -7.44 11.92 -6.36
C LEU A 349 -6.71 12.67 -5.23
N TYR A 350 -5.37 12.66 -5.25
CA TYR A 350 -4.56 13.28 -4.20
C TYR A 350 -4.71 14.80 -4.18
N GLN A 351 -4.72 15.47 -5.34
CA GLN A 351 -4.99 16.91 -5.42
C GLN A 351 -6.36 17.28 -4.82
N ASN A 352 -7.41 16.51 -5.14
CA ASN A 352 -8.75 16.72 -4.57
C ASN A 352 -8.84 16.44 -3.07
N LEU A 353 -7.90 15.65 -2.53
CA LEU A 353 -7.76 15.42 -1.10
C LEU A 353 -6.92 16.50 -0.40
N GLY A 354 -6.39 17.49 -1.13
CA GLY A 354 -5.57 18.58 -0.59
C GLY A 354 -4.08 18.25 -0.53
N TYR A 355 -3.60 17.28 -1.30
CA TYR A 355 -2.16 17.04 -1.45
C TYR A 355 -1.58 17.98 -2.50
N GLU A 356 -0.45 18.57 -2.15
CA GLU A 356 0.30 19.49 -2.99
C GLU A 356 1.56 18.82 -3.53
N MET A 357 1.93 19.12 -4.77
CA MET A 357 3.20 18.69 -5.34
C MET A 357 4.33 19.53 -4.76
N VAL A 358 5.39 18.88 -4.28
CA VAL A 358 6.54 19.55 -3.68
C VAL A 358 7.65 19.69 -4.72
N GLU A 359 8.09 20.92 -4.93
CA GLU A 359 9.16 21.25 -5.87
C GLU A 359 10.54 20.87 -5.33
N ASP A 360 11.38 20.35 -6.21
CA ASP A 360 12.81 20.20 -5.98
C ASP A 360 13.57 21.28 -6.79
N PRO A 361 14.20 22.26 -6.11
CA PRO A 361 14.99 23.28 -6.79
C PRO A 361 16.20 22.68 -7.53
N ASN A 362 16.61 21.46 -7.17
CA ASN A 362 17.71 20.74 -7.79
C ASN A 362 17.23 19.65 -8.76
N ALA A 363 15.96 19.68 -9.16
CA ALA A 363 15.42 18.67 -10.06
C ALA A 363 16.27 18.59 -11.34
N PRO A 364 16.61 17.38 -11.82
CA PRO A 364 17.49 17.19 -12.99
C PRO A 364 16.94 17.83 -14.27
N PHE A 365 15.65 18.14 -14.26
CA PHE A 365 14.90 18.67 -15.38
C PHE A 365 14.54 20.16 -15.23
N ALA A 366 15.00 20.83 -14.17
CA ALA A 366 14.60 22.21 -13.88
C ALA A 366 14.92 23.20 -15.02
N TRP A 367 15.97 22.91 -15.77
CA TRP A 367 16.37 23.69 -16.95
C TRP A 367 15.32 23.68 -18.08
N MET A 368 14.36 22.74 -18.09
CA MET A 368 13.30 22.70 -19.10
C MET A 368 12.23 23.80 -18.89
N GLY A 369 12.23 24.48 -17.75
CA GLY A 369 11.39 25.68 -17.52
C GLY A 369 9.88 25.41 -17.50
N THR A 370 9.45 24.15 -17.43
CA THR A 370 8.04 23.80 -17.24
C THR A 370 7.72 23.67 -15.76
N GLU A 371 6.55 24.12 -15.31
CA GLU A 371 6.16 24.02 -13.89
C GLU A 371 6.19 22.57 -13.35
N LEU A 372 6.00 21.58 -14.23
CA LEU A 372 6.05 20.16 -13.90
C LEU A 372 7.49 19.63 -13.77
N SER A 373 8.45 20.18 -14.52
CA SER A 373 9.82 19.66 -14.54
C SER A 373 10.54 19.76 -13.19
N ASN A 374 10.20 20.75 -12.36
CA ASN A 374 10.71 20.92 -11.00
C ASN A 374 10.03 19.99 -9.98
N LYS A 375 9.00 19.24 -10.38
CA LYS A 375 8.17 18.40 -9.49
C LYS A 375 8.39 16.90 -9.74
N ILE A 376 9.25 16.56 -10.70
CA ILE A 376 9.53 15.18 -11.10
C ILE A 376 10.81 14.69 -10.41
N TYR A 377 10.69 13.57 -9.71
CA TYR A 377 11.76 12.85 -9.03
C TYR A 377 12.02 11.53 -9.76
N MET A 378 13.27 11.26 -10.09
CA MET A 378 13.68 10.00 -10.71
C MET A 378 14.09 9.00 -9.63
N ILE A 379 13.23 8.02 -9.34
CA ILE A 379 13.47 7.03 -8.29
C ILE A 379 13.56 5.65 -8.93
N GLN A 380 14.78 5.09 -8.95
CA GLN A 380 15.07 3.78 -9.58
C GLN A 380 14.62 3.72 -11.05
N GLY A 381 14.75 4.82 -11.79
CA GLY A 381 14.40 4.89 -13.21
C GLY A 381 12.92 5.19 -13.50
N VAL A 382 12.08 5.34 -12.47
CA VAL A 382 10.68 5.74 -12.61
C VAL A 382 10.55 7.24 -12.30
N ALA A 383 9.80 7.96 -13.13
CA ALA A 383 9.46 9.36 -12.89
C ALA A 383 8.25 9.44 -11.95
N LEU A 384 8.46 10.02 -10.76
CA LEU A 384 7.44 10.13 -9.73
C LEU A 384 7.24 11.60 -9.34
N LEU A 385 6.02 11.95 -8.94
CA LEU A 385 5.68 13.20 -8.28
C LEU A 385 5.73 12.99 -6.78
N TYR A 386 6.45 13.86 -6.07
CA TYR A 386 6.42 13.90 -4.62
C TYR A 386 5.29 14.81 -4.14
N MET A 387 4.35 14.24 -3.39
CA MET A 387 3.18 14.95 -2.89
C MET A 387 3.15 14.97 -1.37
N ARG A 388 2.64 16.06 -0.81
CA ARG A 388 2.56 16.29 0.63
C ARG A 388 1.23 16.94 1.00
N LYS A 389 0.69 16.60 2.17
CA LYS A 389 -0.44 17.28 2.78
C LYS A 389 -0.13 17.58 4.24
N GLU A 390 -0.48 18.79 4.68
CA GLU A 390 -0.44 19.17 6.10
C GLU A 390 -1.68 18.58 6.81
N LEU A 391 -1.49 18.07 8.03
CA LEU A 391 -2.55 17.44 8.84
C LEU A 391 -3.07 18.34 9.96
N ASP A 392 -2.38 19.45 10.26
CA ASP A 392 -2.66 20.34 11.40
C ASP A 392 -3.73 21.42 11.12
N GLY A 393 -4.64 21.16 10.19
CA GLY A 393 -5.88 21.92 9.96
C GLY A 393 -7.09 21.03 10.14
#